data_AF-X6MGW4-F1
#
_entry.id   AF-X6MGW4-F1
#
_cell.length_a   1.000
_cell.length_b   1.000
_cell.length_c   1.000
_cell.angle_alpha   90.00
_cell.angle_beta   90.00
_cell.angle_gamma   90.00
#
_symmetry.space_group_name_H-M   'P 1'
#
loop_
_entity.id
_entity.type
_entity.pdbx_description
1 polymer ?
#
loop_
_entity_poly.entity_id
_entity_poly.type
_entity_poly.pdbx_seq_one_letter_code
_entity_poly.pdbx_strand_id
1 'polypeptide(L)'
;MKTLETNKTISNATGMNLVEAIVHTLNRLTSSNTQSLANYDGHHIMLQALRHYAVSPQIAIDVTQCLQVVEHNPIEEIRILFFFFFCKYIVVSKSPQNKQTKKKSVAKLDEKYLSNLQLQGVVNSISAALTYNPENGTLVREGKTALQLFAASRDLENALQIIQTAYRNGFDHLHSDLSSSIQLLANLALIPSHCDYIVTKGDGIQLLVGCITYLQKKVDSGDDSVECIDILSGCIRALGRLLTDDDKILAFQKCHGVRTLQGILSNSKDEETIMNACVDCLQHMLESKMGRDLVLFEKYGLMEDIVDAFGRHPEYDSMVNKLVCILSSVVDTPVLSKLIQTTTITNSMCKRIVEHLRWDATADASVNVIKMTDLMDL
;
A
#
# COMPACT_ATOMS: atom_id res chain seq x y z
N MET A 1 36.77 -27.71 -0.71
CA MET A 1 37.74 -26.87 -1.49
C MET A 1 37.06 -25.72 -2.24
N LYS A 2 35.88 -25.90 -2.87
CA LYS A 2 35.11 -24.78 -3.48
C LYS A 2 34.65 -23.67 -2.51
N THR A 3 34.46 -23.99 -1.24
CA THR A 3 34.03 -23.06 -0.18
C THR A 3 35.12 -22.07 0.29
N LEU A 4 36.39 -22.32 -0.06
CA LEU A 4 37.50 -21.43 0.28
C LEU A 4 37.77 -20.37 -0.80
N GLU A 5 37.27 -20.57 -2.03
CA GLU A 5 37.44 -19.61 -3.13
C GLU A 5 36.42 -18.45 -3.05
N THR A 6 35.20 -18.70 -2.57
CA THR A 6 34.20 -17.66 -2.29
C THR A 6 34.64 -16.70 -1.18
N ASN A 7 35.33 -17.19 -0.15
CA ASN A 7 35.88 -16.34 0.91
C ASN A 7 37.03 -15.44 0.43
N LYS A 8 37.79 -15.85 -0.60
CA LYS A 8 38.81 -15.00 -1.25
C LYS A 8 38.21 -13.90 -2.13
N THR A 9 37.03 -14.12 -2.69
CA THR A 9 36.33 -13.07 -3.47
C THR A 9 35.81 -11.97 -2.55
N ILE A 10 35.38 -12.32 -1.34
CA ILE A 10 34.91 -11.36 -0.32
C ILE A 10 36.10 -10.59 0.30
N SER A 11 37.26 -11.23 0.50
CA SER A 11 38.44 -10.51 1.03
C SER A 11 39.14 -9.59 0.03
N ASN A 12 38.91 -9.77 -1.28
CA ASN A 12 39.46 -8.90 -2.33
C ASN A 12 38.56 -7.71 -2.67
N ALA A 13 37.40 -7.58 -2.01
CA ALA A 13 36.48 -6.44 -2.12
C ALA A 13 36.83 -5.31 -1.13
N THR A 14 38.12 -5.06 -0.89
CA THR A 14 38.62 -3.99 0.00
C THR A 14 38.34 -2.56 -0.49
N GLY A 15 37.59 -2.41 -1.59
CA GLY A 15 37.12 -1.12 -2.10
C GLY A 15 35.61 -0.95 -2.15
N MET A 16 34.82 -1.99 -1.85
CA MET A 16 33.35 -1.88 -1.84
C MET A 16 32.87 -1.56 -0.43
N ASN A 17 32.13 -0.47 -0.27
CA ASN A 17 31.39 -0.27 0.97
C ASN A 17 30.28 -1.33 1.09
N LEU A 18 29.83 -1.61 2.31
CA LEU A 18 28.78 -2.59 2.60
C LEU A 18 27.60 -2.52 1.62
N VAL A 19 27.19 -1.31 1.27
CA VAL A 19 26.01 -1.11 0.44
C VAL A 19 26.30 -1.44 -1.03
N GLU A 20 27.50 -1.18 -1.54
CA GLU A 20 27.92 -1.61 -2.87
C GLU A 20 27.99 -3.13 -2.98
N ALA A 21 28.50 -3.81 -1.94
CA ALA A 21 28.49 -5.27 -1.89
C ALA A 21 27.05 -5.83 -1.87
N ILE A 22 26.14 -5.17 -1.15
CA ILE A 22 24.72 -5.57 -1.10
C ILE A 22 24.00 -5.31 -2.42
N VAL A 23 24.14 -4.12 -3.01
CA VAL A 23 23.58 -3.76 -4.33
C VAL A 23 24.07 -4.72 -5.42
N HIS A 24 25.38 -5.03 -5.43
CA HIS A 24 25.95 -5.98 -6.37
C HIS A 24 25.37 -7.39 -6.19
N THR A 25 25.08 -7.80 -4.96
CA THR A 25 24.49 -9.10 -4.64
C THR A 25 23.01 -9.15 -5.07
N LEU A 26 22.26 -8.06 -4.88
CA LEU A 26 20.87 -7.91 -5.34
C LEU A 26 20.78 -7.97 -6.87
N ASN A 27 21.64 -7.27 -7.60
CA ASN A 27 21.67 -7.31 -9.07
C ASN A 27 22.00 -8.70 -9.62
N ARG A 28 22.78 -9.50 -8.89
CA ARG A 28 23.02 -10.91 -9.24
C ARG A 28 21.80 -11.80 -9.00
N LEU A 29 21.05 -11.54 -7.92
CA LEU A 29 19.84 -12.29 -7.60
C LEU A 29 18.67 -11.93 -8.54
N THR A 30 18.61 -10.69 -9.03
CA THR A 30 17.58 -10.24 -9.99
C THR A 30 17.87 -10.64 -11.43
N SER A 31 19.11 -10.95 -11.80
CA SER A 31 19.49 -11.35 -13.16
C SER A 31 19.48 -12.88 -13.40
N SER A 32 19.42 -13.69 -12.34
CA SER A 32 19.32 -15.16 -12.46
C SER A 32 17.86 -15.60 -12.62
N ASN A 33 17.44 -15.81 -13.86
CA ASN A 33 16.06 -16.15 -14.22
C ASN A 33 15.71 -17.65 -14.05
N THR A 34 16.23 -18.34 -13.03
CA THR A 34 16.08 -19.81 -12.93
C THR A 34 15.60 -20.28 -11.56
N GLN A 35 14.58 -21.14 -11.61
CA GLN A 35 13.96 -21.97 -10.56
C GLN A 35 14.92 -22.82 -9.70
N SER A 36 16.25 -22.65 -9.80
CA SER A 36 17.25 -23.47 -9.09
C SER A 36 17.74 -22.86 -7.76
N LEU A 37 17.14 -21.77 -7.27
CA LEU A 37 17.52 -21.17 -5.98
C LEU A 37 17.00 -21.93 -4.75
N ALA A 38 16.23 -23.01 -4.95
CA ALA A 38 15.80 -23.92 -3.88
C ALA A 38 16.98 -24.63 -3.17
N ASN A 39 18.17 -24.59 -3.75
CA ASN A 39 19.42 -24.91 -3.09
C ASN A 39 20.38 -23.76 -3.35
N TYR A 40 20.72 -22.92 -2.35
CA TYR A 40 22.07 -22.35 -2.17
C TYR A 40 22.11 -21.20 -1.15
N ASP A 41 23.09 -21.27 -0.24
CA ASP A 41 24.02 -20.28 0.37
C ASP A 41 23.82 -18.76 0.23
N GLY A 42 23.03 -18.21 -0.69
CA GLY A 42 22.81 -16.77 -0.85
C GLY A 42 22.16 -16.14 0.39
N HIS A 43 21.19 -16.83 0.99
CA HIS A 43 20.57 -16.43 2.26
C HIS A 43 21.61 -16.39 3.40
N HIS A 44 22.51 -17.38 3.45
CA HIS A 44 23.52 -17.51 4.49
C HIS A 44 24.66 -16.49 4.35
N ILE A 45 25.06 -16.17 3.12
CA ILE A 45 26.06 -15.14 2.79
C ILE A 45 25.50 -13.73 3.08
N MET A 46 24.24 -13.48 2.71
CA MET A 46 23.57 -12.20 3.00
C MET A 46 23.35 -12.00 4.52
N LEU A 47 22.97 -13.06 5.24
CA LEU A 47 22.87 -13.05 6.71
C LEU A 47 24.23 -12.82 7.37
N GLN A 48 25.31 -13.41 6.85
CA GLN A 48 26.65 -13.14 7.35
C GLN A 48 27.08 -11.70 7.07
N ALA A 49 26.76 -11.14 5.90
CA ALA A 49 27.03 -9.73 5.59
C ALA A 49 26.23 -8.79 6.51
N LEU A 50 24.93 -9.00 6.69
CA LEU A 50 24.12 -8.18 7.60
C LEU A 50 24.58 -8.29 9.05
N ARG A 51 24.97 -9.49 9.53
CA ARG A 51 25.52 -9.68 10.89
C ARG A 51 26.92 -9.08 11.06
N HIS A 52 27.78 -9.18 10.06
CA HIS A 52 29.15 -8.68 10.12
C HIS A 52 29.20 -7.15 10.08
N TYR A 53 28.21 -6.51 9.47
CA TYR A 53 28.14 -5.07 9.32
C TYR A 53 27.05 -4.38 10.17
N ALA A 54 26.26 -5.13 10.95
CA ALA A 54 25.35 -4.56 11.94
C ALA A 54 26.14 -3.89 13.07
N VAL A 55 26.20 -2.56 13.04
CA VAL A 55 26.97 -1.75 14.01
C VAL A 55 26.25 -1.62 15.38
N SER A 56 25.06 -2.21 15.55
CA SER A 56 24.23 -2.12 16.77
C SER A 56 23.45 -3.42 17.03
N PRO A 57 23.41 -3.92 18.29
CA PRO A 57 22.57 -5.07 18.67
C PRO A 57 21.07 -4.90 18.36
N GLN A 58 20.57 -3.65 18.41
CA GLN A 58 19.17 -3.35 18.06
C GLN A 58 18.89 -3.59 16.58
N ILE A 59 19.87 -3.30 15.71
CA ILE A 59 19.78 -3.57 14.26
C ILE A 59 19.61 -5.08 14.02
N ALA A 60 20.36 -5.90 14.75
CA ALA A 60 20.27 -7.35 14.65
C ALA A 60 18.92 -7.90 15.14
N ILE A 61 18.37 -7.32 16.22
CA ILE A 61 17.04 -7.70 16.76
C ILE A 61 15.93 -7.33 15.79
N ASP A 62 15.93 -6.10 15.26
CA ASP A 62 14.92 -5.63 14.31
C ASP A 62 14.92 -6.47 13.02
N VAL A 63 16.11 -6.79 12.50
CA VAL A 63 16.25 -7.71 11.36
C VAL A 63 15.67 -9.08 11.68
N THR A 64 15.94 -9.60 12.89
CA THR A 64 15.46 -10.92 13.30
C THR A 64 13.93 -10.96 13.47
N GLN A 65 13.31 -9.90 13.98
CA GLN A 65 11.85 -9.80 14.11
C GLN A 65 11.15 -9.68 12.76
N CYS A 66 11.68 -8.86 11.85
CA CYS A 66 11.14 -8.79 10.48
C CYS A 66 11.27 -10.13 9.73
N LEU A 67 12.24 -10.97 10.08
CA LEU A 67 12.45 -12.30 9.50
C LEU A 67 11.50 -13.39 10.03
N GLN A 68 10.81 -13.15 11.15
CA GLN A 68 9.85 -14.12 11.72
C GLN A 68 8.46 -14.08 11.05
N VAL A 69 8.22 -13.11 10.16
CA VAL A 69 6.94 -12.92 9.44
C VAL A 69 6.92 -13.64 8.06
N VAL A 70 7.96 -14.44 7.77
CA VAL A 70 8.34 -14.89 6.42
C VAL A 70 7.96 -16.37 6.24
N GLU A 71 6.79 -16.67 5.68
CA GLU A 71 6.42 -18.06 5.34
C GLU A 71 6.06 -18.30 3.86
N HIS A 72 5.84 -17.28 3.01
CA HIS A 72 5.18 -17.52 1.70
C HIS A 72 5.86 -17.01 0.41
N ASN A 73 6.85 -16.10 0.41
CA ASN A 73 7.61 -15.78 -0.82
C ASN A 73 9.01 -15.14 -0.60
N PRO A 74 10.10 -15.93 -0.55
CA PRO A 74 11.38 -15.48 -0.02
C PRO A 74 12.11 -14.40 -0.82
N ILE A 75 11.86 -14.23 -2.13
CA ILE A 75 12.65 -13.29 -2.97
C ILE A 75 12.12 -11.86 -2.87
N GLU A 76 10.81 -11.66 -2.88
CA GLU A 76 10.19 -10.34 -2.72
C GLU A 76 10.21 -9.88 -1.26
N GLU A 77 10.07 -10.82 -0.33
CA GLU A 77 10.13 -10.56 1.11
C GLU A 77 11.54 -10.11 1.57
N ILE A 78 12.60 -10.66 0.98
CA ILE A 78 13.98 -10.16 1.20
C ILE A 78 14.14 -8.71 0.74
N ARG A 79 13.49 -8.30 -0.37
CA ARG A 79 13.51 -6.91 -0.84
C ARG A 79 12.79 -5.98 0.12
N ILE A 80 11.66 -6.42 0.69
CA ILE A 80 10.87 -5.67 1.69
C ILE A 80 11.62 -5.55 3.03
N LEU A 81 12.24 -6.62 3.50
CA LEU A 81 13.10 -6.65 4.70
C LEU A 81 14.32 -5.72 4.55
N PHE A 82 14.96 -5.76 3.38
CA PHE A 82 16.07 -4.87 3.07
C PHE A 82 15.62 -3.41 2.94
N PHE A 83 14.44 -3.18 2.36
CA PHE A 83 13.83 -1.85 2.30
C PHE A 83 13.46 -1.31 3.68
N PHE A 84 12.94 -2.14 4.59
CA PHE A 84 12.72 -1.77 5.99
C PHE A 84 14.01 -1.37 6.69
N PHE A 85 15.08 -2.14 6.48
CA PHE A 85 16.41 -1.84 6.98
C PHE A 85 16.95 -0.53 6.41
N PHE A 86 16.80 -0.34 5.09
CA PHE A 86 17.26 0.82 4.36
C PHE A 86 16.50 2.09 4.80
N CYS A 87 15.17 2.05 4.87
CA CYS A 87 14.36 3.18 5.31
C CYS A 87 14.60 3.53 6.77
N LYS A 88 14.48 2.55 7.68
CA LYS A 88 14.58 2.80 9.13
C LYS A 88 15.94 3.35 9.55
N TYR A 89 17.03 2.95 8.88
CA TYR A 89 18.38 3.34 9.30
C TYR A 89 19.04 4.45 8.48
N ILE A 90 18.60 4.70 7.24
CA ILE A 90 19.12 5.79 6.41
C ILE A 90 18.24 7.05 6.49
N VAL A 91 16.91 6.92 6.60
CA VAL A 91 15.98 8.07 6.62
C VAL A 91 15.92 8.76 7.99
N VAL A 92 16.05 8.02 9.10
CA VAL A 92 16.10 8.57 10.47
C VAL A 92 17.27 9.56 10.67
N SER A 93 18.27 9.55 9.77
CA SER A 93 19.36 10.53 9.75
C SER A 93 18.96 11.97 9.40
N LYS A 94 17.76 12.18 8.84
CA LYS A 94 17.27 13.49 8.35
C LYS A 94 16.18 14.15 9.22
N SER A 95 15.62 13.47 10.23
CA SER A 95 14.57 14.08 11.05
C SER A 95 15.16 15.07 12.07
N PRO A 96 14.72 16.35 12.08
CA PRO A 96 15.22 17.34 13.02
C PRO A 96 14.44 17.26 14.33
N GLN A 97 14.64 16.22 15.16
CA GLN A 97 14.22 16.29 16.56
C GLN A 97 15.20 15.69 17.58
N ASN A 98 15.37 16.51 18.62
CA ASN A 98 15.92 16.31 19.95
C ASN A 98 17.44 16.18 20.17
N LYS A 99 18.00 17.34 20.52
CA LYS A 99 19.18 17.53 21.37
C LYS A 99 19.04 16.71 22.66
N GLN A 100 19.54 15.47 22.72
CA GLN A 100 20.21 14.97 23.94
C GLN A 100 20.87 13.58 23.87
N THR A 101 20.87 12.86 22.75
CA THR A 101 21.76 11.70 22.61
C THR A 101 22.69 11.89 21.42
N LYS A 102 23.97 12.18 21.71
CA LYS A 102 25.10 12.00 20.80
C LYS A 102 25.20 10.51 20.42
N LYS A 103 24.31 10.01 19.55
CA LYS A 103 24.54 8.79 18.78
C LYS A 103 24.78 9.23 17.34
N LYS A 104 26.00 8.93 16.89
CA LYS A 104 26.60 9.16 15.56
C LYS A 104 25.57 9.55 14.50
N SER A 105 25.67 10.79 14.02
CA SER A 105 25.03 11.23 12.79
C SER A 105 25.32 10.20 11.71
N VAL A 106 24.30 9.49 11.26
CA VAL A 106 24.35 8.79 9.99
C VAL A 106 24.68 9.85 8.94
N ALA A 107 25.74 9.59 8.17
CA ALA A 107 26.38 10.55 7.28
C ALA A 107 25.37 11.29 6.41
N LYS A 108 25.61 12.59 6.15
CA LYS A 108 24.93 13.32 5.07
C LYS A 108 24.96 12.42 3.82
N LEU A 109 23.80 11.98 3.33
CA LEU A 109 23.76 11.25 2.07
C LEU A 109 24.32 12.15 0.98
N ASP A 110 25.39 11.70 0.35
CA ASP A 110 25.96 12.31 -0.85
C ASP A 110 24.90 12.31 -1.97
N GLU A 111 24.69 13.44 -2.64
CA GLU A 111 23.77 13.57 -3.78
C GLU A 111 24.13 12.59 -4.91
N LYS A 112 25.43 12.31 -5.08
CA LYS A 112 25.91 11.31 -6.04
C LYS A 112 25.40 9.91 -5.68
N TYR A 113 25.34 9.60 -4.39
CA TYR A 113 24.87 8.31 -3.91
C TYR A 113 23.35 8.15 -4.08
N LEU A 114 22.58 9.20 -3.77
CA LEU A 114 21.13 9.24 -4.05
C LEU A 114 20.85 9.03 -5.54
N SER A 115 21.58 9.75 -6.39
CA SER A 115 21.45 9.66 -7.85
C SER A 115 21.76 8.24 -8.35
N ASN A 116 22.79 7.59 -7.81
CA ASN A 116 23.12 6.22 -8.18
C ASN A 116 22.02 5.22 -7.82
N LEU A 117 21.39 5.37 -6.65
CA LEU A 117 20.26 4.51 -6.25
C LEU A 117 19.01 4.74 -7.10
N GLN A 118 18.73 6.00 -7.47
CA GLN A 118 17.68 6.32 -8.42
C GLN A 118 17.91 5.64 -9.77
N LEU A 119 19.14 5.69 -10.29
CA LEU A 119 19.53 5.01 -11.53
C LEU A 119 19.39 3.48 -11.46
N GLN A 120 19.45 2.90 -10.26
CA GLN A 120 19.26 1.48 -10.03
C GLN A 120 17.79 1.08 -9.84
N GLY A 121 16.84 2.01 -10.02
CA GLY A 121 15.42 1.69 -9.93
C GLY A 121 14.93 1.51 -8.49
N VAL A 122 15.55 2.19 -7.51
CA VAL A 122 15.12 2.14 -6.12
C VAL A 122 13.63 2.50 -6.00
N VAL A 123 13.16 3.56 -6.67
CA VAL A 123 11.77 4.02 -6.64
C VAL A 123 10.77 2.91 -7.01
N ASN A 124 11.06 2.13 -8.05
CA ASN A 124 10.22 1.02 -8.46
C ASN A 124 10.20 -0.10 -7.42
N SER A 125 11.35 -0.38 -6.80
CA SER A 125 11.45 -1.37 -5.72
C SER A 125 10.65 -0.95 -4.49
N ILE A 126 10.71 0.33 -4.13
CA ILE A 126 9.91 0.91 -3.04
C ILE A 126 8.42 0.79 -3.36
N SER A 127 8.04 1.21 -4.56
CA SER A 127 6.65 1.16 -5.03
C SER A 127 6.12 -0.28 -4.99
N ALA A 128 6.85 -1.24 -5.53
CA ALA A 128 6.46 -2.65 -5.49
C ALA A 128 6.25 -3.14 -4.05
N ALA A 129 7.18 -2.87 -3.14
CA ALA A 129 7.05 -3.26 -1.74
C ALA A 129 5.78 -2.69 -1.08
N LEU A 130 5.47 -1.42 -1.34
CA LEU A 130 4.25 -0.75 -0.85
C LEU A 130 2.97 -1.31 -1.49
N THR A 131 3.02 -1.67 -2.76
CA THR A 131 1.88 -2.26 -3.48
C THR A 131 1.50 -3.63 -2.93
N TYR A 132 2.48 -4.47 -2.60
CA TYR A 132 2.28 -5.82 -2.06
C TYR A 132 1.88 -5.83 -0.58
N ASN A 133 2.12 -4.73 0.15
CA ASN A 133 1.88 -4.66 1.59
C ASN A 133 1.18 -3.35 1.98
N PRO A 134 0.01 -3.04 1.37
CA PRO A 134 -0.65 -1.75 1.57
C PRO A 134 -1.19 -1.58 3.00
N GLU A 135 -1.46 -2.69 3.70
CA GLU A 135 -2.01 -2.69 5.07
C GLU A 135 -0.94 -2.51 6.16
N ASN A 136 0.35 -2.66 5.82
CA ASN A 136 1.40 -2.51 6.81
C ASN A 136 1.69 -1.02 7.04
N GLY A 137 0.97 -0.41 8.00
CA GLY A 137 1.08 1.02 8.28
C GLY A 137 2.50 1.52 8.59
N THR A 138 3.36 0.68 9.18
CA THR A 138 4.78 1.04 9.38
C THR A 138 5.53 1.07 8.06
N LEU A 139 5.38 0.04 7.22
CA LEU A 139 6.00 -0.01 5.90
C LEU A 139 5.53 1.17 5.03
N VAL A 140 4.23 1.47 5.05
CA VAL A 140 3.63 2.59 4.30
C VAL A 140 4.24 3.92 4.74
N ARG A 141 4.36 4.15 6.05
CA ARG A 141 4.96 5.38 6.59
C ARG A 141 6.44 5.53 6.22
N GLU A 142 7.23 4.48 6.44
CA GLU A 142 8.65 4.51 6.11
C GLU A 142 8.87 4.63 4.61
N GLY A 143 8.06 3.93 3.81
CA GLY A 143 8.17 3.94 2.37
C GLY A 143 7.68 5.20 1.70
N LYS A 144 6.65 5.86 2.23
CA LYS A 144 6.32 7.24 1.87
C LYS A 144 7.53 8.16 2.06
N THR A 145 8.21 8.05 3.20
CA THR A 145 9.38 8.90 3.51
C THR A 145 10.55 8.61 2.56
N ALA A 146 10.73 7.35 2.18
CA ALA A 146 11.72 6.97 1.18
C ALA A 146 11.34 7.48 -0.22
N LEU A 147 10.08 7.41 -0.64
CA LEU A 147 9.62 8.00 -1.90
C LEU A 147 9.82 9.52 -1.92
N GLN A 148 9.60 10.23 -0.81
CA GLN A 148 9.90 11.67 -0.73
C GLN A 148 11.39 11.99 -0.94
N LEU A 149 12.28 11.04 -0.63
CA LEU A 149 13.72 11.20 -0.80
C LEU A 149 14.20 10.78 -2.20
N PHE A 150 13.63 9.72 -2.77
CA PHE A 150 14.13 9.09 -3.99
C PHE A 150 13.30 9.38 -5.24
N ALA A 151 12.00 9.65 -5.12
CA ALA A 151 11.19 9.97 -6.29
C ALA A 151 11.52 11.36 -6.80
N ALA A 152 11.80 11.47 -8.09
CA ALA A 152 11.95 12.73 -8.80
C ALA A 152 10.62 13.10 -9.48
N SER A 153 10.41 14.39 -9.81
CA SER A 153 9.20 14.85 -10.50
C SER A 153 8.94 14.09 -11.80
N ARG A 154 10.01 13.73 -12.52
CA ARG A 154 9.93 12.92 -13.76
C ARG A 154 9.26 11.56 -13.54
N ASP A 155 9.39 10.96 -12.36
CA ASP A 155 8.83 9.63 -12.09
C ASP A 155 7.29 9.72 -12.06
N LEU A 156 6.77 10.79 -11.47
CA LEU A 156 5.34 11.11 -11.47
C LEU A 156 4.84 11.49 -12.87
N GLU A 157 5.57 12.34 -13.58
CA GLU A 157 5.24 12.78 -14.94
C GLU A 157 5.18 11.61 -15.92
N ASN A 158 6.17 10.72 -15.87
CA ASN A 158 6.22 9.53 -16.71
C ASN A 158 5.04 8.58 -16.42
N ALA A 159 4.74 8.33 -15.14
CA ALA A 159 3.60 7.51 -14.75
C ALA A 159 2.27 8.08 -15.27
N LEU A 160 2.05 9.39 -15.10
CA LEU A 160 0.88 10.07 -15.63
C LEU A 160 0.82 10.02 -17.17
N GLN A 161 1.94 10.21 -17.85
CA GLN A 161 2.00 10.16 -19.32
C GLN A 161 1.61 8.79 -19.86
N ILE A 162 2.07 7.70 -19.22
CA ILE A 162 1.71 6.33 -19.60
C ILE A 162 0.20 6.12 -19.43
N ILE A 163 -0.36 6.53 -18.29
CA ILE A 163 -1.80 6.40 -18.00
C ILE A 163 -2.63 7.24 -18.99
N GLN A 164 -2.22 8.48 -19.28
CA GLN A 164 -2.88 9.34 -20.27
C GLN A 164 -2.86 8.74 -21.67
N THR A 165 -1.73 8.13 -22.06
CA THR A 165 -1.60 7.45 -23.35
C THR A 165 -2.54 6.25 -23.43
N ALA A 166 -2.58 5.43 -22.37
CA ALA A 166 -3.49 4.30 -22.28
C ALA A 166 -4.97 4.74 -22.35
N TYR A 167 -5.33 5.82 -21.64
CA TYR A 167 -6.68 6.40 -21.66
C TYR A 167 -7.10 6.88 -23.05
N ARG A 168 -6.21 7.60 -23.77
CA ARG A 168 -6.47 8.06 -25.14
C ARG A 168 -6.63 6.93 -26.14
N ASN A 169 -5.95 5.81 -25.89
CA ASN A 169 -6.01 4.59 -26.70
C ASN A 169 -7.10 3.62 -26.23
N GLY A 170 -8.03 4.05 -25.37
CA GLY A 170 -9.18 3.24 -24.93
C GLY A 170 -8.82 2.06 -24.02
N PHE A 171 -7.60 1.99 -23.49
CA PHE A 171 -7.09 0.86 -22.68
C PHE A 171 -7.11 -0.51 -23.38
N ASP A 172 -7.21 -0.54 -24.72
CA ASP A 172 -7.35 -1.77 -25.53
C ASP A 172 -6.21 -2.78 -25.30
N HIS A 173 -5.04 -2.27 -24.91
CA HIS A 173 -3.89 -3.08 -24.54
C HIS A 173 -3.46 -2.71 -23.12
N LEU A 174 -3.75 -3.62 -22.18
CA LEU A 174 -3.12 -3.59 -20.86
C LEU A 174 -1.67 -3.99 -21.06
N HIS A 175 -0.77 -3.05 -20.78
CA HIS A 175 0.67 -3.26 -20.87
C HIS A 175 1.24 -3.33 -19.46
N SER A 176 2.31 -4.10 -19.26
CA SER A 176 3.05 -4.17 -17.99
C SER A 176 3.45 -2.79 -17.45
N ASP A 177 3.67 -1.85 -18.35
CA ASP A 177 4.02 -0.46 -18.04
C ASP A 177 2.85 0.31 -17.42
N LEU A 178 1.61 0.00 -17.80
CA LEU A 178 0.41 0.61 -17.22
C LEU A 178 0.23 0.18 -15.77
N SER A 179 0.36 -1.12 -15.49
CA SER A 179 0.28 -1.65 -14.12
C SER A 179 1.34 -1.01 -13.22
N SER A 180 2.60 -1.03 -13.66
CA SER A 180 3.71 -0.43 -12.92
C SER A 180 3.51 1.08 -12.70
N SER A 181 2.96 1.80 -13.70
CA SER A 181 2.70 3.24 -13.61
C SER A 181 1.56 3.57 -12.66
N ILE A 182 0.48 2.78 -12.64
CA ILE A 182 -0.63 2.96 -11.72
C ILE A 182 -0.19 2.68 -10.29
N GLN A 183 0.57 1.61 -10.06
CA GLN A 183 1.13 1.29 -8.75
C GLN A 183 2.04 2.41 -8.24
N LEU A 184 2.94 2.92 -9.10
CA LEU A 184 3.79 4.06 -8.78
C LEU A 184 2.97 5.31 -8.49
N LEU A 185 1.98 5.65 -9.32
CA LEU A 185 1.08 6.77 -9.11
C LEU A 185 0.37 6.66 -7.75
N ALA A 186 -0.19 5.49 -7.44
CA ALA A 186 -0.84 5.23 -6.17
C ALA A 186 0.10 5.50 -4.99
N ASN A 187 1.33 5.01 -5.05
CA ASN A 187 2.32 5.18 -3.98
C ASN A 187 2.86 6.60 -3.88
N LEU A 188 3.01 7.30 -5.01
CA LEU A 188 3.36 8.73 -5.01
C LEU A 188 2.24 9.61 -4.46
N ALA A 189 0.97 9.19 -4.60
CA ALA A 189 -0.18 9.85 -3.97
C ALA A 189 -0.20 9.75 -2.43
N LEU A 190 0.71 8.98 -1.81
CA LEU A 190 0.93 9.06 -0.36
C LEU A 190 1.56 10.42 0.04
N ILE A 191 2.15 11.15 -0.90
CA ILE A 191 2.83 12.43 -0.69
C ILE A 191 1.87 13.57 -1.05
N PRO A 192 1.39 14.38 -0.08
CA PRO A 192 0.34 15.38 -0.35
C PRO A 192 0.67 16.37 -1.47
N SER A 193 1.94 16.80 -1.59
CA SER A 193 2.37 17.71 -2.66
C SER A 193 2.28 17.11 -4.07
N HIS A 194 2.28 15.78 -4.19
CA HIS A 194 2.05 15.09 -5.46
C HIS A 194 0.57 14.96 -5.78
N CYS A 195 -0.32 14.84 -4.79
CA CYS A 195 -1.77 14.74 -5.02
C CYS A 195 -2.30 15.94 -5.80
N ASP A 196 -1.90 17.15 -5.44
CA ASP A 196 -2.34 18.36 -6.13
C ASP A 196 -1.84 18.40 -7.57
N TYR A 197 -0.61 17.95 -7.82
CA TYR A 197 -0.07 17.82 -9.18
C TYR A 197 -0.85 16.80 -10.01
N ILE A 198 -1.11 15.62 -9.44
CA ILE A 198 -1.88 14.55 -10.08
C ILE A 198 -3.27 15.05 -10.51
N VAL A 199 -3.97 15.75 -9.61
CA VAL A 199 -5.33 16.23 -9.86
C VAL A 199 -5.32 17.40 -10.85
N THR A 200 -4.49 18.41 -10.63
CA THR A 200 -4.59 19.69 -11.38
C THR A 200 -3.83 19.71 -12.70
N LYS A 201 -2.75 18.93 -12.83
CA LYS A 201 -1.93 18.86 -14.05
C LYS A 201 -2.13 17.57 -14.82
N GLY A 202 -2.45 16.50 -14.12
CA GLY A 202 -2.58 15.17 -14.70
C GLY A 202 -4.00 14.80 -15.14
N ASP A 203 -5.03 15.55 -14.75
CA ASP A 203 -6.43 15.10 -14.80
C ASP A 203 -6.65 13.74 -14.10
N GLY A 204 -5.85 13.47 -13.05
CA GLY A 204 -5.67 12.13 -12.49
C GLY A 204 -6.97 11.45 -12.04
N ILE A 205 -7.92 12.20 -11.47
CA ILE A 205 -9.21 11.65 -11.07
C ILE A 205 -10.00 11.13 -12.28
N GLN A 206 -10.06 11.91 -13.36
CA GLN A 206 -10.77 11.51 -14.58
C GLN A 206 -10.11 10.27 -15.21
N LEU A 207 -8.78 10.25 -15.29
CA LEU A 207 -8.03 9.13 -15.84
C LEU A 207 -8.26 7.85 -15.04
N LEU A 208 -8.17 7.93 -13.70
CA LEU A 208 -8.37 6.79 -12.81
C LEU A 208 -9.80 6.27 -12.88
N VAL A 209 -10.82 7.14 -12.81
CA VAL A 209 -12.23 6.72 -12.93
C VAL A 209 -12.51 6.09 -14.29
N GLY A 210 -11.93 6.63 -15.36
CA GLY A 210 -12.03 6.05 -16.70
C GLY A 210 -11.39 4.66 -16.79
N CYS A 211 -10.20 4.49 -16.21
CA CYS A 211 -9.50 3.20 -16.16
C CYS A 211 -10.31 2.17 -15.36
N ILE A 212 -10.80 2.55 -14.17
CA ILE A 212 -11.66 1.72 -13.33
C ILE A 212 -12.90 1.27 -14.09
N THR A 213 -13.61 2.21 -14.74
CA THR A 213 -14.83 1.92 -15.50
C THR A 213 -14.58 0.96 -16.66
N TYR A 214 -13.42 1.05 -17.32
CA TYR A 214 -13.03 0.13 -18.39
C TYR A 214 -12.71 -1.28 -17.85
N LEU A 215 -11.87 -1.35 -16.82
CA LEU A 215 -11.43 -2.62 -16.23
C LEU A 215 -12.58 -3.37 -15.56
N GLN A 216 -13.46 -2.65 -14.87
CA GLN A 216 -14.65 -3.25 -14.28
C GLN A 216 -15.50 -3.98 -15.33
N LYS A 217 -15.75 -3.35 -16.49
CA LYS A 217 -16.49 -4.02 -17.58
C LYS A 217 -15.79 -5.29 -18.07
N LYS A 218 -14.46 -5.32 -18.08
CA LYS A 218 -13.68 -6.51 -18.44
C LYS A 218 -13.86 -7.61 -17.39
N VAL A 219 -13.72 -7.27 -16.11
CA VAL A 219 -13.94 -8.20 -14.98
C VAL A 219 -15.36 -8.77 -15.02
N ASP A 220 -16.37 -7.93 -15.21
CA ASP A 220 -17.78 -8.32 -15.34
C ASP A 220 -18.02 -9.23 -16.55
N SER A 221 -17.24 -9.04 -17.63
CA SER A 221 -17.30 -9.87 -18.84
C SER A 221 -16.51 -11.19 -18.71
N GLY A 222 -15.88 -11.44 -17.57
CA GLY A 222 -15.17 -12.69 -17.29
C GLY A 222 -13.64 -12.60 -17.21
N ASP A 223 -13.03 -11.46 -17.51
CA ASP A 223 -11.56 -11.29 -17.44
C ASP A 223 -11.11 -11.05 -15.99
N ASP A 224 -10.77 -12.15 -15.31
CA ASP A 224 -10.21 -12.18 -13.95
C ASP A 224 -8.69 -12.41 -13.95
N SER A 225 -8.00 -11.95 -15.00
CA SER A 225 -6.55 -11.98 -15.00
C SER A 225 -5.97 -11.19 -13.83
N VAL A 226 -4.90 -11.72 -13.23
CA VAL A 226 -4.19 -11.09 -12.11
C VAL A 226 -3.79 -9.65 -12.46
N GLU A 227 -3.34 -9.41 -13.69
CA GLU A 227 -3.00 -8.07 -14.18
C GLU A 227 -4.21 -7.13 -14.18
N CYS A 228 -5.39 -7.58 -14.61
CA CYS A 228 -6.61 -6.77 -14.58
C CYS A 228 -7.00 -6.38 -13.14
N ILE A 229 -6.95 -7.35 -12.21
CA ILE A 229 -7.25 -7.15 -10.78
C ILE A 229 -6.24 -6.19 -10.14
N ASP A 230 -4.95 -6.34 -10.43
CA ASP A 230 -3.88 -5.48 -9.92
C ASP A 230 -4.01 -4.04 -10.39
N ILE A 231 -4.28 -3.85 -11.70
CA ILE A 231 -4.47 -2.53 -12.28
C ILE A 231 -5.73 -1.87 -11.69
N LEU A 232 -6.85 -2.61 -11.60
CA LEU A 232 -8.10 -2.11 -11.06
C LEU A 232 -7.98 -1.70 -9.59
N SER A 233 -7.46 -2.60 -8.75
CA SER A 233 -7.27 -2.30 -7.32
C SER A 233 -6.23 -1.19 -7.09
N GLY A 234 -5.19 -1.12 -7.93
CA GLY A 234 -4.20 -0.04 -7.92
C GLY A 234 -4.83 1.32 -8.26
N CYS A 235 -5.72 1.37 -9.26
CA CYS A 235 -6.46 2.58 -9.60
C CYS A 235 -7.38 3.04 -8.47
N ILE A 236 -8.11 2.11 -7.83
CA ILE A 236 -9.02 2.43 -6.73
C ILE A 236 -8.22 2.95 -5.52
N ARG A 237 -7.09 2.33 -5.18
CA ARG A 237 -6.18 2.80 -4.12
C ARG A 237 -5.60 4.18 -4.42
N ALA A 238 -5.12 4.39 -5.65
CA ALA A 238 -4.63 5.70 -6.08
C ALA A 238 -5.71 6.76 -5.92
N LEU A 239 -6.93 6.45 -6.36
CA LEU A 239 -8.07 7.33 -6.24
C LEU A 239 -8.37 7.65 -4.77
N GLY A 240 -8.48 6.65 -3.90
CA GLY A 240 -8.70 6.83 -2.46
C GLY A 240 -7.76 7.86 -1.84
N ARG A 241 -6.45 7.73 -2.11
CA ARG A 241 -5.42 8.65 -1.60
C ARG A 241 -5.57 10.09 -2.11
N LEU A 242 -6.24 10.29 -3.25
CA LEU A 242 -6.57 11.62 -3.77
C LEU A 242 -7.85 12.19 -3.13
N LEU A 243 -8.78 11.36 -2.67
CA LEU A 243 -10.13 11.78 -2.25
C LEU A 243 -10.21 12.21 -0.78
N THR A 244 -9.27 13.03 -0.32
CA THR A 244 -9.17 13.45 1.09
C THR A 244 -9.72 14.87 1.36
N ASP A 245 -10.12 15.61 0.32
CA ASP A 245 -10.72 16.95 0.44
C ASP A 245 -11.93 17.17 -0.48
N ASP A 246 -12.76 18.15 -0.13
CA ASP A 246 -14.05 18.41 -0.78
C ASP A 246 -13.91 18.77 -2.27
N ASP A 247 -12.83 19.45 -2.69
CA ASP A 247 -12.62 19.83 -4.09
C ASP A 247 -12.34 18.61 -4.96
N LYS A 248 -11.49 17.70 -4.46
CA LYS A 248 -11.18 16.43 -5.12
C LYS A 248 -12.40 15.49 -5.14
N ILE A 249 -13.18 15.47 -4.07
CA ILE A 249 -14.45 14.73 -4.00
C ILE A 249 -15.47 15.26 -5.03
N LEU A 250 -15.58 16.58 -5.18
CA LEU A 250 -16.46 17.19 -6.18
C LEU A 250 -16.02 16.83 -7.61
N ALA A 251 -14.72 16.84 -7.90
CA ALA A 251 -14.19 16.40 -9.20
C ALA A 251 -14.52 14.92 -9.46
N PHE A 252 -14.36 14.08 -8.46
CA PHE A 252 -14.73 12.66 -8.51
C PHE A 252 -16.21 12.44 -8.80
N GLN A 253 -17.10 13.19 -8.15
CA GLN A 253 -18.53 13.14 -8.42
C GLN A 253 -18.87 13.58 -9.85
N LYS A 254 -18.24 14.65 -10.36
CA LYS A 254 -18.42 15.13 -11.75
C LYS A 254 -18.01 14.10 -12.80
N CYS A 255 -17.05 13.24 -12.48
CA CYS A 255 -16.63 12.14 -13.34
C CYS A 255 -17.44 10.85 -13.15
N HIS A 256 -18.61 10.91 -12.50
CA HIS A 256 -19.44 9.74 -12.16
C HIS A 256 -18.78 8.72 -11.24
N GLY A 257 -17.73 9.11 -10.53
CA GLY A 257 -16.91 8.20 -9.73
C GLY A 257 -17.68 7.47 -8.62
N VAL A 258 -18.65 8.14 -7.98
CA VAL A 258 -19.53 7.50 -6.97
C VAL A 258 -20.26 6.30 -7.58
N ARG A 259 -20.84 6.48 -8.77
CA ARG A 259 -21.56 5.40 -9.46
C ARG A 259 -20.63 4.27 -9.88
N THR A 260 -19.40 4.60 -10.27
CA THR A 260 -18.37 3.60 -10.58
C THR A 260 -18.03 2.77 -9.34
N LEU A 261 -17.78 3.38 -8.18
CA LEU A 261 -17.51 2.64 -6.94
C LEU A 261 -18.69 1.77 -6.51
N GLN A 262 -19.91 2.29 -6.56
CA GLN A 262 -21.11 1.49 -6.29
C GLN A 262 -21.20 0.28 -7.22
N GLY A 263 -20.99 0.49 -8.52
CA GLY A 263 -20.99 -0.59 -9.48
C GLY A 263 -20.00 -1.70 -9.12
N ILE A 264 -18.82 -1.34 -8.60
CA ILE A 264 -17.82 -2.31 -8.16
C ILE A 264 -18.33 -3.05 -6.93
N LEU A 265 -18.77 -2.35 -5.88
CA LEU A 265 -19.25 -2.98 -4.65
C LEU A 265 -20.42 -3.93 -4.89
N SER A 266 -21.34 -3.58 -5.80
CA SER A 266 -22.51 -4.40 -6.11
C SER A 266 -22.25 -5.56 -7.09
N ASN A 267 -21.24 -5.48 -7.96
CA ASN A 267 -21.06 -6.44 -9.08
C ASN A 267 -19.69 -7.09 -9.18
N SER A 268 -18.66 -6.58 -8.49
CA SER A 268 -17.36 -7.25 -8.52
C SER A 268 -17.55 -8.69 -8.05
N LYS A 269 -16.90 -9.65 -8.73
CA LYS A 269 -16.94 -11.10 -8.44
C LYS A 269 -16.37 -11.47 -7.07
N ASP A 270 -16.46 -10.56 -6.11
CA ASP A 270 -16.05 -10.73 -4.74
C ASP A 270 -14.56 -10.92 -4.56
N GLU A 271 -13.76 -10.34 -5.45
CA GLU A 271 -12.31 -10.38 -5.32
C GLU A 271 -11.86 -9.52 -4.12
N GLU A 272 -11.32 -10.15 -3.07
CA GLU A 272 -10.89 -9.50 -1.82
C GLU A 272 -10.00 -8.28 -2.10
N THR A 273 -9.08 -8.39 -3.05
CA THR A 273 -8.13 -7.32 -3.39
C THR A 273 -8.85 -6.06 -3.90
N ILE A 274 -9.91 -6.22 -4.70
CA ILE A 274 -10.70 -5.10 -5.24
C ILE A 274 -11.58 -4.53 -4.14
N MET A 275 -12.27 -5.40 -3.40
CA MET A 275 -13.17 -4.99 -2.32
C MET A 275 -12.42 -4.23 -1.22
N ASN A 276 -11.27 -4.75 -0.79
CA ASN A 276 -10.40 -4.10 0.19
C ASN A 276 -9.93 -2.72 -0.30
N ALA A 277 -9.59 -2.57 -1.59
CA ALA A 277 -9.25 -1.28 -2.18
C ALA A 277 -10.44 -0.30 -2.19
N CYS A 278 -11.66 -0.79 -2.47
CA CYS A 278 -12.87 0.03 -2.41
C CYS A 278 -13.14 0.56 -1.00
N VAL A 279 -13.06 -0.30 0.01
CA VAL A 279 -13.27 0.10 1.41
C VAL A 279 -12.18 1.09 1.85
N ASP A 280 -10.92 0.88 1.44
CA ASP A 280 -9.80 1.82 1.66
C ASP A 280 -10.07 3.21 1.06
N CYS A 281 -10.59 3.23 -0.17
CA CYS A 281 -10.96 4.46 -0.87
C CYS A 281 -12.07 5.22 -0.12
N LEU A 282 -13.09 4.49 0.35
CA LEU A 282 -14.21 5.07 1.08
C LEU A 282 -13.75 5.61 2.45
N GLN A 283 -12.83 4.91 3.13
CA GLN A 283 -12.23 5.38 4.36
C GLN A 283 -11.51 6.72 4.18
N HIS A 284 -10.76 6.91 3.08
CA HIS A 284 -10.15 8.20 2.77
C HIS A 284 -11.17 9.30 2.48
N MET A 285 -12.29 8.98 1.81
CA MET A 285 -13.37 9.94 1.57
C MET A 285 -13.94 10.50 2.88
N LEU A 286 -13.98 9.70 3.95
CA LEU A 286 -14.48 10.13 5.26
C LEU A 286 -13.62 11.21 5.93
N GLU A 287 -12.42 11.48 5.44
CA GLU A 287 -11.58 12.59 5.96
C GLU A 287 -12.21 13.96 5.64
N SER A 288 -12.90 14.06 4.50
CA SER A 288 -13.56 15.28 4.01
C SER A 288 -15.04 15.36 4.46
N LYS A 289 -15.61 16.57 4.52
CA LYS A 289 -17.03 16.71 4.91
C LYS A 289 -17.93 16.18 3.80
N MET A 290 -17.66 16.58 2.57
CA MET A 290 -18.45 16.16 1.41
C MET A 290 -18.31 14.66 1.17
N GLY A 291 -17.13 14.08 1.37
CA GLY A 291 -16.93 12.64 1.26
C GLY A 291 -17.69 11.87 2.35
N ARG A 292 -17.72 12.34 3.61
CA ARG A 292 -18.62 11.79 4.63
C ARG A 292 -20.08 11.83 4.19
N ASP A 293 -20.53 12.96 3.64
CA ASP A 293 -21.90 13.08 3.16
C ASP A 293 -22.18 12.10 2.00
N LEU A 294 -21.23 11.91 1.07
CA LEU A 294 -21.39 10.95 -0.02
C LEU A 294 -21.42 9.50 0.47
N VAL A 295 -20.56 9.12 1.41
CA VAL A 295 -20.50 7.74 1.92
C VAL A 295 -21.73 7.41 2.77
N LEU A 296 -22.24 8.38 3.55
CA LEU A 296 -23.25 8.11 4.59
C LEU A 296 -24.68 8.46 4.21
N PHE A 297 -24.90 9.31 3.21
CA PHE A 297 -26.28 9.61 2.80
C PHE A 297 -26.84 8.45 1.97
N GLU A 298 -27.98 7.92 2.42
CA GLU A 298 -28.77 6.84 1.77
C GLU A 298 -29.01 7.06 0.27
N LYS A 299 -29.09 8.33 -0.17
CA LYS A 299 -29.24 8.68 -1.58
C LYS A 299 -28.14 8.07 -2.46
N TYR A 300 -26.95 7.87 -1.90
CA TYR A 300 -25.78 7.34 -2.60
C TYR A 300 -25.53 5.86 -2.33
N GLY A 301 -26.18 5.22 -1.36
CA GLY A 301 -26.13 3.76 -1.15
C GLY A 301 -24.78 3.13 -0.83
N LEU A 302 -23.69 3.90 -0.73
CA LEU A 302 -22.33 3.36 -0.61
C LEU A 302 -22.13 2.55 0.67
N MET A 303 -22.71 3.00 1.78
CA MET A 303 -22.58 2.30 3.05
C MET A 303 -23.33 0.97 3.03
N GLU A 304 -24.54 0.95 2.47
CA GLU A 304 -25.34 -0.25 2.27
C GLU A 304 -24.62 -1.24 1.34
N ASP A 305 -24.02 -0.74 0.26
CA ASP A 305 -23.25 -1.55 -0.70
C ASP A 305 -22.02 -2.21 -0.02
N ILE A 306 -21.29 -1.48 0.84
CA ILE A 306 -20.15 -2.06 1.60
C ILE A 306 -20.64 -3.15 2.56
N VAL A 307 -21.74 -2.88 3.29
CA VAL A 307 -22.26 -3.79 4.32
C VAL A 307 -22.81 -5.05 3.67
N ASP A 308 -23.49 -4.94 2.54
CA ASP A 308 -23.92 -6.08 1.73
C ASP A 308 -22.73 -6.90 1.24
N ALA A 309 -21.71 -6.24 0.67
CA ALA A 309 -20.53 -6.95 0.18
C ALA A 309 -19.76 -7.67 1.30
N PHE A 310 -19.67 -7.06 2.49
CA PHE A 310 -19.13 -7.72 3.67
C PHE A 310 -20.01 -8.88 4.17
N GLY A 311 -21.34 -8.74 4.07
CA GLY A 311 -22.27 -9.82 4.40
C GLY A 311 -22.13 -11.02 3.47
N ARG A 312 -21.77 -10.80 2.21
CA ARG A 312 -21.45 -11.85 1.22
C ARG A 312 -20.09 -12.50 1.49
N HIS A 313 -19.10 -11.73 1.97
CA HIS A 313 -17.73 -12.19 2.23
C HIS A 313 -17.27 -11.91 3.65
N PRO A 314 -17.90 -12.54 4.66
CA PRO A 314 -17.51 -12.32 6.04
C PRO A 314 -16.08 -12.77 6.28
N GLU A 315 -15.49 -13.68 5.49
CA GLU A 315 -14.14 -14.22 5.63
C GLU A 315 -13.00 -13.22 5.42
N TYR A 316 -13.25 -12.06 4.82
CA TYR A 316 -12.20 -11.06 4.53
C TYR A 316 -11.82 -10.24 5.77
N ASP A 317 -10.84 -10.75 6.52
CA ASP A 317 -10.31 -10.12 7.74
C ASP A 317 -9.86 -8.67 7.51
N SER A 318 -9.21 -8.41 6.38
CA SER A 318 -8.73 -7.06 6.01
C SER A 318 -9.88 -6.05 5.91
N MET A 319 -11.00 -6.48 5.33
CA MET A 319 -12.20 -5.65 5.20
C MET A 319 -12.92 -5.41 6.51
N VAL A 320 -12.95 -6.39 7.44
CA VAL A 320 -13.55 -6.20 8.77
C VAL A 320 -12.93 -4.99 9.44
N ASN A 321 -11.60 -4.92 9.45
CA ASN A 321 -10.88 -3.89 10.20
C ASN A 321 -11.20 -2.51 9.65
N LYS A 322 -11.25 -2.38 8.32
CA LYS A 322 -11.59 -1.13 7.66
C LYS A 322 -13.06 -0.75 7.82
N LEU A 323 -13.97 -1.73 7.75
CA LEU A 323 -15.39 -1.50 8.02
C LEU A 323 -15.59 -1.04 9.46
N VAL A 324 -14.90 -1.62 10.42
CA VAL A 324 -14.90 -1.17 11.82
C VAL A 324 -14.37 0.26 11.94
N CYS A 325 -13.31 0.62 11.22
CA CYS A 325 -12.82 2.00 11.18
C CYS A 325 -13.87 2.98 10.60
N ILE A 326 -14.55 2.59 9.52
CA ILE A 326 -15.64 3.37 8.91
C ILE A 326 -16.78 3.54 9.91
N LEU A 327 -17.27 2.45 10.50
CA LEU A 327 -18.37 2.44 11.46
C LEU A 327 -18.03 3.26 12.72
N SER A 328 -16.80 3.16 13.22
CA SER A 328 -16.31 3.96 14.36
C SER A 328 -16.29 5.45 14.04
N SER A 329 -16.02 5.82 12.78
CA SER A 329 -16.02 7.21 12.33
C SER A 329 -17.43 7.82 12.25
N VAL A 330 -18.47 6.98 12.36
CA VAL A 330 -19.88 7.38 12.15
C VAL A 330 -20.80 6.94 13.28
N VAL A 331 -20.23 6.48 14.41
CA VAL A 331 -20.97 5.94 15.55
C VAL A 331 -21.97 6.93 16.15
N ASP A 332 -21.67 8.23 16.07
CA ASP A 332 -22.54 9.29 16.59
C ASP A 332 -23.52 9.83 15.51
N THR A 333 -23.68 9.14 14.38
CA THR A 333 -24.60 9.54 13.30
C THR A 333 -25.90 8.70 13.31
N PRO A 334 -27.06 9.29 12.95
CA PRO A 334 -28.31 8.54 12.80
C PRO A 334 -28.24 7.41 11.77
N VAL A 335 -27.27 7.50 10.85
CA VAL A 335 -27.04 6.53 9.78
C VAL A 335 -26.70 5.16 10.35
N LEU A 336 -25.86 5.08 11.38
CA LEU A 336 -25.49 3.80 11.99
C LEU A 336 -26.71 3.08 12.59
N SER A 337 -27.52 3.79 13.38
CA SER A 337 -28.72 3.21 13.99
C SER A 337 -29.69 2.66 12.95
N LYS A 338 -29.87 3.38 11.84
CA LYS A 338 -30.73 2.93 10.75
C LYS A 338 -30.13 1.77 9.97
N LEU A 339 -28.83 1.80 9.70
CA LEU A 339 -28.12 0.73 9.02
C LEU A 339 -28.21 -0.59 9.81
N ILE A 340 -28.09 -0.54 11.13
CA ILE A 340 -28.32 -1.70 12.00
C ILE A 340 -29.76 -2.23 11.87
N GLN A 341 -30.75 -1.34 11.72
CA GLN A 341 -32.16 -1.74 11.58
C GLN A 341 -32.52 -2.28 10.19
N THR A 342 -31.89 -1.76 9.12
CA THR A 342 -32.29 -2.05 7.74
C THR A 342 -31.49 -3.16 7.09
N THR A 343 -30.22 -3.30 7.46
CA THR A 343 -29.37 -4.36 6.91
C THR A 343 -29.46 -5.57 7.80
N THR A 344 -29.53 -6.75 7.18
CA THR A 344 -29.34 -8.03 7.86
C THR A 344 -27.87 -8.14 8.27
N ILE A 345 -27.39 -7.26 9.16
CA ILE A 345 -26.09 -7.45 9.79
C ILE A 345 -26.26 -8.75 10.57
N THR A 346 -25.78 -9.83 9.98
CA THR A 346 -25.99 -11.16 10.52
C THR A 346 -25.35 -11.22 11.90
N ASN A 347 -25.90 -12.03 12.80
CA ASN A 347 -25.27 -12.30 14.10
C ASN A 347 -23.79 -12.68 13.96
N SER A 348 -23.39 -13.29 12.83
CA SER A 348 -21.99 -13.57 12.47
C SER A 348 -21.15 -12.31 12.21
N MET A 349 -21.66 -11.34 11.44
CA MET A 349 -20.96 -10.06 11.22
C MET A 349 -20.82 -9.29 12.53
N CYS A 350 -21.91 -9.22 13.29
CA CYS A 350 -21.94 -8.63 14.61
C CYS A 350 -20.88 -9.24 15.54
N LYS A 351 -20.88 -10.57 15.62
CA LYS A 351 -19.92 -11.31 16.44
C LYS A 351 -18.48 -11.03 16.02
N ARG A 352 -18.16 -11.02 14.72
CA ARG A 352 -16.81 -10.72 14.23
C ARG A 352 -16.37 -9.30 14.53
N ILE A 353 -17.24 -8.31 14.35
CA ILE A 353 -16.96 -6.92 14.70
C ILE A 353 -16.63 -6.81 16.20
N VAL A 354 -17.45 -7.43 17.06
CA VAL A 354 -17.23 -7.45 18.51
C VAL A 354 -15.94 -8.19 18.88
N GLU A 355 -15.66 -9.34 18.26
CA GLU A 355 -14.43 -10.11 18.48
C GLU A 355 -13.18 -9.28 18.10
N HIS A 356 -13.24 -8.56 16.98
CA HIS A 356 -12.14 -7.72 16.52
C HIS A 356 -11.93 -6.52 17.45
N LEU A 357 -13.01 -5.84 17.81
CA LEU A 357 -12.99 -4.71 18.74
C LEU A 357 -12.49 -5.10 20.15
N ARG A 358 -12.77 -6.31 20.61
CA ARG A 358 -12.25 -6.84 21.89
C ARG A 358 -10.75 -7.12 21.83
N TRP A 359 -10.23 -7.50 20.68
CA TRP A 359 -8.81 -7.80 20.50
C TRP A 359 -7.94 -6.53 20.49
N ASP A 360 -8.48 -5.44 19.94
CA ASP A 360 -7.80 -4.14 19.79
C ASP A 360 -8.00 -3.17 20.97
N ALA A 361 -8.56 -3.67 22.08
CA ALA A 361 -8.99 -2.86 23.23
C ALA A 361 -7.84 -2.16 23.97
N THR A 362 -7.42 -1.03 23.42
CA THR A 362 -6.86 0.11 24.16
C THR A 362 -8.00 0.90 24.82
N ALA A 363 -7.68 1.79 25.78
CA ALA A 363 -8.70 2.47 26.60
C ALA A 363 -9.75 3.26 25.79
N ASP A 364 -9.39 3.91 24.67
CA ASP A 364 -10.34 4.64 23.81
C ASP A 364 -11.18 3.71 22.94
N ALA A 365 -10.62 2.58 22.48
CA ALA A 365 -11.37 1.58 21.73
C ALA A 365 -12.51 0.99 22.58
N SER A 366 -12.30 0.83 23.90
CA SER A 366 -13.30 0.27 24.82
C SER A 366 -14.63 1.01 24.86
N VAL A 367 -14.64 2.34 24.72
CA VAL A 367 -15.86 3.15 24.70
C VAL A 367 -16.67 2.92 23.43
N ASN A 368 -15.98 2.81 22.29
CA ASN A 368 -16.63 2.47 21.02
C ASN A 368 -17.11 1.02 21.00
N VAL A 369 -16.36 0.08 21.58
CA VAL A 369 -16.80 -1.31 21.75
C VAL A 369 -18.09 -1.37 22.56
N ILE A 370 -18.16 -0.65 23.67
CA ILE A 370 -19.36 -0.62 24.54
C ILE A 370 -20.54 -0.04 23.78
N LYS A 371 -20.40 1.14 23.17
CA LYS A 371 -21.49 1.75 22.37
C LYS A 371 -21.99 0.84 21.25
N MET A 372 -21.06 0.15 20.58
CA MET A 372 -21.40 -0.74 19.46
C MET A 372 -22.06 -2.02 19.96
N THR A 373 -21.58 -2.59 21.07
CA THR A 373 -22.22 -3.75 21.73
C THR A 373 -23.63 -3.38 22.21
N ASP A 374 -23.80 -2.23 22.84
CA ASP A 374 -25.11 -1.71 23.29
C ASP A 374 -26.07 -1.47 22.11
N LEU A 375 -25.55 -1.02 20.96
CA LEU A 375 -26.31 -0.84 19.72
C LEU A 375 -26.73 -2.17 19.06
N MET A 376 -26.02 -3.26 19.35
CA MET A 376 -26.23 -4.58 18.74
C MET A 376 -27.07 -5.52 19.62
N ASP A 377 -27.20 -5.21 20.91
CA ASP A 377 -28.14 -5.86 21.83
C ASP A 377 -29.58 -5.30 21.69
N LEU A 378 -29.77 -4.24 20.89
CA LEU A 378 -31.06 -3.66 20.45
C LEU A 378 -31.53 -4.30 19.15
#